data_AF-A0A3B9LP34-F1
#
_entry.id   AF-A0A3B9LP34-F1
#
_cell.length_a   1.000
_cell.length_b   1.000
_cell.length_c   1.000
_cell.angle_alpha   90.00
_cell.angle_beta   90.00
_cell.angle_gamma   90.00
#
_symmetry.space_group_name_H-M   'P 1'
#
loop_
_entity.id
_entity.type
_entity.pdbx_description
1 polymer ?
#
loop_
_entity_poly.entity_id
_entity_poly.type
_entity_poly.pdbx_seq_one_letter_code
_entity_poly.pdbx_strand_id
1 'polypeptide(L)'
;MTWPTLKSKVLGISMDSSPANKRFAEDIGVKFPLLSDWRRKAVKDHGVYNEASGYGNRATFVVDKEGIIRHIEEGRTAIDPTGAYQACNVFEKKKAN
;
A
#
# COMPACT_ATOMS: atom_id res chain seq x y z
N MET A 1 3.49 14.28 12.28
CA MET A 1 2.60 14.34 11.11
C MET A 1 1.48 13.34 11.32
N THR A 2 0.33 13.80 11.77
CA THR A 2 -0.88 13.00 12.04
C THR A 2 -1.73 13.01 10.77
N TRP A 3 -2.00 11.85 10.18
CA TRP A 3 -2.91 11.73 9.04
C TRP A 3 -4.32 12.19 9.49
N PRO A 4 -4.88 13.28 8.94
CA PRO A 4 -6.18 13.76 9.39
C PRO A 4 -7.28 12.80 8.89
N THR A 5 -8.10 12.31 9.83
CA THR A 5 -9.54 12.08 9.65
C THR A 5 -10.01 11.19 8.49
N LEU A 6 -9.27 10.14 8.14
CA LEU A 6 -9.83 9.04 7.35
C LEU A 6 -9.95 7.80 8.24
N LYS A 7 -11.10 7.13 8.24
CA LYS A 7 -11.29 5.81 8.88
C LYS A 7 -10.57 4.71 8.08
N SER A 8 -9.34 4.98 7.66
CA SER A 8 -8.50 4.15 6.79
C SER A 8 -7.21 3.81 7.52
N LYS A 9 -6.72 2.58 7.29
CA LYS A 9 -5.42 2.14 7.80
C LYS A 9 -4.45 2.05 6.62
N VAL A 10 -3.23 2.52 6.85
CA VAL A 10 -2.12 2.35 5.90
C VAL A 10 -1.36 1.09 6.28
N LEU A 11 -1.09 0.24 5.30
CA LEU A 11 -0.26 -0.97 5.45
C LEU A 11 0.82 -0.90 4.37
N GLY A 12 2.09 -1.04 4.74
CA GLY A 12 3.16 -1.23 3.75
C GLY A 12 3.37 -2.71 3.52
N ILE A 13 3.71 -3.11 2.29
CA ILE A 13 4.05 -4.50 1.95
C ILE A 13 5.40 -4.47 1.24
N SER A 14 6.35 -5.29 1.73
CA SER A 14 7.63 -5.54 1.05
C SER A 14 7.84 -7.04 0.89
N MET A 15 8.54 -7.47 -0.16
CA MET A 15 8.96 -8.86 -0.35
C MET A 15 10.09 -9.29 0.60
N ASP A 16 10.67 -8.35 1.35
CA ASP A 16 11.70 -8.66 2.34
C ASP A 16 11.13 -9.48 3.51
N SER A 17 12.03 -10.15 4.22
CA SER A 17 11.68 -10.93 5.41
C SER A 17 11.11 -10.05 6.52
N SER A 18 10.26 -10.63 7.37
CA SER A 18 9.66 -9.92 8.52
C SER A 18 10.72 -9.24 9.43
N PRO A 19 11.85 -9.88 9.81
CA PRO A 19 12.89 -9.22 10.60
C PRO A 19 13.54 -8.02 9.88
N ALA A 20 13.79 -8.15 8.57
CA ALA A 20 14.37 -7.06 7.78
C ALA A 20 13.42 -5.87 7.69
N ASN A 21 12.14 -6.12 7.42
CA ASN A 21 11.10 -5.08 7.42
C ASN A 21 10.95 -4.40 8.77
N LYS A 22 11.02 -5.16 9.87
CA LYS A 22 10.97 -4.60 11.22
C LYS A 22 12.14 -3.65 11.45
N ARG A 23 13.37 -4.08 11.14
CA ARG A 23 14.56 -3.23 11.31
C ARG A 23 14.48 -1.98 10.43
N PHE A 24 14.05 -2.13 9.18
CA PHE A 24 13.85 -1.01 8.28
C PHE A 24 12.82 -0.02 8.84
N ALA A 25 11.67 -0.49 9.34
CA ALA A 25 10.66 0.35 9.94
C ALA A 25 11.21 1.16 11.13
N GLU A 26 12.05 0.54 11.96
CA GLU A 26 12.73 1.19 13.08
C GLU A 26 13.72 2.26 12.58
N ASP A 27 14.53 1.95 11.58
CA ASP A 27 15.56 2.85 11.04
C ASP A 27 14.98 4.11 10.39
N ILE A 28 13.86 3.99 9.67
CA ILE A 28 13.20 5.15 9.00
C ILE A 28 12.04 5.74 9.81
N GLY A 29 11.78 5.23 11.02
CA GLY A 29 10.75 5.76 11.91
C GLY A 29 9.32 5.63 11.37
N VAL A 30 9.03 4.55 10.65
CA VAL A 30 7.71 4.27 10.07
C VAL A 30 6.68 4.06 11.18
N LYS A 31 5.51 4.68 11.02
CA LYS A 31 4.41 4.66 12.00
C LYS A 31 3.26 3.72 11.64
N PHE A 32 3.36 3.01 10.53
CA PHE A 32 2.35 2.07 10.06
C PHE A 32 2.96 0.66 9.98
N PRO A 33 2.16 -0.41 10.09
CA PRO A 33 2.67 -1.77 10.00
C PRO A 33 3.25 -2.05 8.61
N LEU A 34 4.43 -2.68 8.58
CA LEU A 34 5.04 -3.25 7.37
C LEU A 34 4.84 -4.76 7.37
N LEU A 35 4.20 -5.27 6.32
CA LEU A 35 3.94 -6.69 6.07
C LEU A 35 5.04 -7.27 5.19
N SER A 36 5.37 -8.54 5.42
CA SER A 36 6.37 -9.30 4.66
C SER A 36 5.68 -10.24 3.67
N ASP A 37 5.89 -10.03 2.39
CA ASP A 37 5.52 -10.92 1.28
C ASP A 37 6.72 -11.76 0.79
N TRP A 38 7.41 -12.41 1.73
CA TRP A 38 8.57 -13.26 1.43
C TRP A 38 8.29 -14.36 0.39
N ARG A 39 7.05 -14.87 0.36
CA ARG A 39 6.61 -15.90 -0.59
C ARG A 39 6.20 -15.34 -1.95
N ARG A 40 6.25 -14.02 -2.14
CA ARG A 40 5.84 -13.32 -3.36
C ARG A 40 4.41 -13.67 -3.77
N LYS A 41 3.53 -13.90 -2.79
CA LYS A 41 2.14 -14.27 -3.04
C LYS A 41 1.32 -13.01 -3.31
N ALA A 42 1.42 -12.02 -2.42
CA ALA A 42 0.66 -10.78 -2.56
C ALA A 42 1.04 -10.04 -3.84
N VAL A 43 2.34 -9.90 -4.13
CA VAL A 43 2.82 -9.21 -5.33
C VAL A 43 2.32 -9.88 -6.63
N LYS A 44 2.15 -11.21 -6.63
CA LYS A 44 1.60 -11.96 -7.77
C LYS A 44 0.09 -11.87 -7.85
N ASP A 45 -0.61 -12.05 -6.74
CA ASP A 45 -2.07 -11.97 -6.67
C ASP A 45 -2.57 -10.57 -7.08
N HIS A 46 -1.81 -9.53 -6.76
CA HIS A 46 -2.10 -8.15 -7.13
C HIS A 46 -1.57 -7.74 -8.53
N GLY A 47 -0.98 -8.67 -9.29
CA GLY A 47 -0.55 -8.41 -10.67
C GLY A 47 0.65 -7.47 -10.81
N VAL A 48 1.32 -7.11 -9.71
CA VAL A 48 2.44 -6.15 -9.69
C VAL A 48 3.81 -6.82 -9.72
N TYR A 49 3.86 -8.15 -9.85
CA TYR A 49 5.12 -8.89 -9.95
C TYR A 49 5.76 -8.71 -11.33
N ASN A 50 6.97 -8.17 -11.34
CA ASN A 50 7.74 -8.01 -12.56
C ASN A 50 8.74 -9.17 -12.70
N GLU A 51 8.42 -10.13 -13.57
CA GLU A 51 9.23 -11.33 -13.80
C GLU A 51 10.64 -11.03 -14.31
N ALA A 52 10.81 -9.96 -15.10
CA ALA A 52 12.10 -9.60 -15.66
C ALA A 52 13.07 -9.05 -14.60
N SER A 53 12.56 -8.29 -13.63
CA SER A 53 13.36 -7.77 -12.52
C SER A 53 13.45 -8.73 -11.33
N GLY A 54 12.49 -9.65 -11.20
CA GLY A 54 12.31 -10.49 -10.01
C GLY A 54 11.72 -9.74 -8.81
N TYR A 55 11.30 -8.48 -8.99
CA TYR A 55 10.76 -7.61 -7.94
C TYR A 55 9.30 -7.21 -8.18
N GLY A 56 8.63 -6.76 -7.11
CA GLY A 56 7.35 -6.08 -7.22
C GLY A 56 7.52 -4.66 -7.75
N ASN A 57 6.70 -4.29 -8.73
CA ASN A 57 6.53 -2.90 -9.13
C ASN A 57 5.99 -2.09 -7.95
N ARG A 58 6.36 -0.81 -7.90
CA ARG A 58 5.78 0.12 -6.92
C ARG A 58 4.30 0.28 -7.23
N ALA A 59 3.44 -0.01 -6.26
CA ALA A 59 2.01 0.11 -6.44
C ALA A 59 1.32 0.54 -5.14
N THR A 60 0.28 1.33 -5.29
CA THR A 60 -0.57 1.79 -4.20
C THR A 60 -2.01 1.40 -4.49
N PHE A 61 -2.61 0.69 -3.55
CA PHE A 61 -3.99 0.18 -3.66
C PHE A 61 -4.86 0.86 -2.61
N VAL A 62 -6.07 1.26 -3.01
CA VAL A 62 -7.13 1.66 -2.07
C VAL A 62 -8.16 0.55 -2.05
N VAL A 63 -8.29 -0.11 -0.90
CA VAL A 63 -9.25 -1.19 -0.67
C VAL A 63 -10.35 -0.69 0.25
N ASP A 64 -11.61 -0.93 -0.12
CA ASP A 64 -12.74 -0.60 0.75
C ASP A 64 -12.96 -1.68 1.84
N LYS A 65 -13.94 -1.44 2.72
CA LYS A 65 -14.25 -2.34 3.83
C LYS A 65 -14.86 -3.67 3.39
N GLU A 66 -15.31 -3.77 2.15
CA GLU A 66 -15.88 -4.98 1.55
C GLU A 66 -14.80 -5.82 0.86
N GLY A 67 -13.54 -5.35 0.88
CA GLY A 67 -12.39 -6.04 0.28
C GLY A 67 -12.22 -5.75 -1.21
N ILE A 68 -12.96 -4.78 -1.76
CA ILE A 68 -12.87 -4.43 -3.18
C ILE A 68 -11.81 -3.37 -3.40
N ILE A 69 -10.94 -3.58 -4.39
CA ILE A 69 -9.96 -2.59 -4.82
C ILE A 69 -10.71 -1.49 -5.58
N ARG A 70 -10.64 -0.27 -5.07
CA ARG A 70 -11.34 0.90 -5.62
C ARG A 70 -10.42 1.82 -6.40
N HIS A 71 -9.12 1.73 -6.17
CA HIS A 71 -8.11 2.50 -6.87
C HIS A 71 -6.78 1.74 -6.90
N ILE A 72 -6.06 1.88 -8.00
CA ILE A 72 -4.74 1.30 -8.23
C ILE A 72 -3.87 2.38 -8.87
N GLU A 73 -2.71 2.63 -8.28
CA GLU A 73 -1.63 3.41 -8.91
C GLU A 73 -0.39 2.54 -9.00
N GLU A 74 0.32 2.60 -10.13
CA GLU A 74 1.51 1.79 -10.38
C GLU A 74 2.67 2.62 -10.93
N GLY A 75 3.89 2.18 -10.66
CA GLY A 75 5.11 2.76 -11.19
C GLY A 75 5.49 4.07 -10.49
N ARG A 76 5.79 5.11 -11.28
CA ARG A 76 6.32 6.38 -10.78
C ARG A 76 5.28 7.21 -10.03
N THR A 77 4.00 7.07 -10.38
CA THR A 77 2.91 7.82 -9.75
C THR A 77 2.61 7.29 -8.35
N ALA A 78 2.79 5.98 -8.12
CA ALA A 78 2.62 5.35 -6.81
C ALA A 78 3.63 5.82 -5.73
N ILE A 79 4.65 6.59 -6.12
CA ILE A 79 5.61 7.20 -5.19
C ILE A 79 4.96 8.36 -4.42
N ASP A 80 4.04 9.08 -5.08
CA ASP A 80 3.32 10.20 -4.47
C ASP A 80 2.03 9.67 -3.81
N PRO A 81 1.90 9.75 -2.47
CA PRO A 81 0.70 9.28 -1.77
C PRO A 81 -0.52 10.18 -2.01
N THR A 82 -0.39 11.29 -2.74
CA THR A 82 -1.49 12.23 -3.02
C THR A 82 -2.63 11.55 -3.77
N GLY A 83 -2.36 10.71 -4.77
CA GLY A 83 -3.39 10.00 -5.54
C GLY A 83 -4.23 9.08 -4.65
N ALA A 84 -3.55 8.25 -3.85
CA ALA A 84 -4.19 7.40 -2.85
C ALA A 84 -4.99 8.19 -1.79
N TYR A 85 -4.48 9.32 -1.31
CA TYR A 85 -5.19 10.17 -0.36
C TYR A 85 -6.47 10.78 -0.96
N GLN A 86 -6.39 11.26 -2.20
CA GLN A 86 -7.56 11.77 -2.93
C GLN A 86 -8.59 10.66 -3.15
N ALA A 87 -8.16 9.47 -3.55
CA ALA A 87 -9.04 8.32 -3.72
C ALA A 87 -9.79 7.98 -2.43
N CYS A 88 -9.10 7.91 -1.28
CA CYS A 88 -9.73 7.69 0.03
C CYS A 88 -10.82 8.76 0.35
N ASN A 89 -10.55 10.04 0.11
CA ASN A 89 -11.50 11.13 0.36
C ASN A 89 -12.72 11.09 -0.57
N VAL A 90 -12.55 10.70 -1.84
CA VAL A 90 -13.63 10.61 -2.82
C VAL A 90 -14.64 9.52 -2.42
N PHE A 91 -14.17 8.40 -1.86
CA PHE A 91 -15.07 7.31 -1.46
C PHE A 91 -15.86 7.61 -0.17
N GLU A 92 -15.28 8.30 0.79
CA GLU A 92 -16.03 8.77 1.97
C GLU A 92 -17.17 9.70 1.56
N LYS A 93 -16.94 10.62 0.60
CA LYS A 93 -17.99 11.51 0.07
C LYS A 93 -19.08 10.77 -0.70
N LYS A 94 -18.72 9.74 -1.49
CA LYS A 94 -19.70 8.93 -2.23
C LYS A 94 -20.58 8.04 -1.33
N LYS A 95 -20.13 7.67 -0.13
CA LYS A 95 -20.93 6.90 0.85
C LYS A 95 -21.84 7.78 1.71
N ALA A 96 -21.62 9.09 1.74
CA ALA A 96 -22.40 10.06 2.52
C ALA A 96 -23.58 10.69 1.75
N ASN A 97 -23.83 10.24 0.52
CA ASN A 97 -24.89 10.71 -0.37
C ASN A 97 -25.69 9.50 -0.89
#